data_AF-A0A5N6VBC5-F1
#
_entry.id   AF-A0A5N6VBC5-F1
#
_cell.length_a   1.000
_cell.length_b   1.000
_cell.length_c   1.000
_cell.angle_alpha   90.00
_cell.angle_beta   90.00
_cell.angle_gamma   90.00
#
_symmetry.space_group_name_H-M   'P 1'
#
loop_
_entity.id
_entity.type
_entity.pdbx_description
1 polymer ?
#
loop_
_entity_poly.entity_id
_entity_poly.type
_entity_poly.pdbx_seq_one_letter_code
_entity_poly.pdbx_strand_id
1 'polypeptide(L)'
;MAVQAFIIPRSCPNLDDIALTMFKPLDILTPPQTKTQFILVSWESGYKVKGDKLWLTYINQLNVPIVEELKIVLSKDGKKVIAKALFPYHENLMTGLTIAAVTKSVGPFASVNDVTQETLFGPGLIIVN
;
A
#
# COMPACT_ATOMS: atom_id res chain seq x y z
N MET A 1 -7.97 -16.12 -8.57
CA MET A 1 -7.19 -15.53 -9.68
C MET A 1 -5.92 -14.98 -9.07
N ALA A 2 -4.77 -15.56 -9.40
CA ALA A 2 -3.49 -15.21 -8.82
C ALA A 2 -2.81 -14.14 -9.68
N VAL A 3 -2.55 -12.96 -9.10
CA VAL A 3 -1.54 -12.06 -9.68
C VAL A 3 -0.20 -12.62 -9.22
N GLN A 4 0.44 -13.38 -10.10
CA GLN A 4 1.79 -13.88 -9.88
C GLN A 4 2.71 -12.66 -9.77
N ALA A 5 3.51 -12.61 -8.70
CA ALA A 5 4.56 -11.61 -8.54
C ALA A 5 5.41 -11.60 -9.81
N PHE A 6 5.52 -10.44 -10.46
CA PHE A 6 6.32 -10.20 -11.67
C PHE A 6 7.82 -10.20 -11.34
N ILE A 7 8.32 -11.28 -10.75
CA ILE A 7 9.75 -11.54 -10.59
C ILE A 7 9.98 -12.93 -11.18
N ILE A 8 10.44 -12.97 -12.43
CA ILE A 8 10.92 -14.20 -13.05
C ILE A 8 12.34 -14.39 -12.52
N PRO A 9 12.62 -15.46 -11.76
CA PRO A 9 13.98 -15.72 -11.30
C PRO A 9 14.92 -15.81 -12.51
N ARG A 10 16.00 -15.01 -12.50
CA ARG A 10 17.00 -14.83 -13.60
C ARG A 10 16.62 -13.95 -14.80
N SER A 11 15.48 -13.26 -14.83
CA SER A 11 15.23 -12.27 -15.89
C SER A 11 16.02 -10.97 -15.72
N CYS A 12 16.47 -10.68 -14.51
CA CYS A 12 17.31 -9.54 -14.18
C CYS A 12 18.73 -10.05 -13.84
N PRO A 13 19.71 -9.92 -14.76
CA PRO A 13 21.05 -10.50 -14.59
C PRO A 13 21.86 -9.90 -13.43
N ASN A 14 21.46 -8.72 -12.92
CA ASN A 14 22.12 -7.97 -11.85
C ASN A 14 21.25 -7.84 -10.58
N LEU A 15 20.44 -8.84 -10.22
CA LEU A 15 19.67 -8.81 -8.96
C LEU A 15 20.57 -8.67 -7.71
N ASP A 16 21.83 -9.10 -7.80
CA ASP A 16 22.83 -8.95 -6.73
C ASP A 16 23.41 -7.52 -6.63
N ASP A 17 23.25 -6.69 -7.67
CA ASP A 17 23.80 -5.32 -7.77
C ASP A 17 22.75 -4.23 -7.47
N ILE A 18 21.47 -4.62 -7.36
CA ILE A 18 20.35 -3.71 -7.10
C ILE A 18 19.75 -4.10 -5.75
N ALA A 19 19.94 -3.24 -4.74
CA ALA A 19 19.31 -3.41 -3.42
C ALA A 19 17.79 -3.30 -3.53
N LEU A 20 17.13 -4.40 -3.89
CA LEU A 20 15.67 -4.49 -3.96
C LEU A 20 15.11 -4.75 -2.56
N THR A 21 14.57 -3.72 -1.94
CA THR A 21 13.81 -3.85 -0.69
C THR A 21 12.48 -4.56 -0.97
N MET A 22 12.38 -5.84 -0.60
CA MET A 22 11.11 -6.56 -0.63
C MET A 22 10.27 -6.21 0.61
N PHE A 23 9.13 -5.57 0.39
CA PHE A 23 8.16 -5.31 1.44
C PHE A 23 7.23 -6.51 1.65
N LYS A 24 6.71 -6.66 2.88
CA LYS A 24 5.65 -7.62 3.16
C LYS A 24 4.35 -7.15 2.51
N PRO A 25 3.54 -8.06 1.94
CA PRO A 25 2.34 -7.69 1.20
C PRO A 25 1.28 -6.99 2.07
N LEU A 26 0.42 -6.22 1.41
CA LEU A 26 -0.74 -5.56 2.01
C LEU A 26 -2.03 -6.13 1.39
N ASP A 27 -2.88 -6.71 2.22
CA ASP A 27 -4.17 -7.25 1.78
C ASP A 27 -5.24 -6.15 1.72
N ILE A 28 -5.99 -6.12 0.61
CA ILE A 28 -7.17 -5.27 0.47
C ILE A 28 -8.41 -6.09 0.85
N LEU A 29 -8.94 -5.86 2.05
CA LEU A 29 -10.09 -6.62 2.57
C LEU A 29 -11.42 -6.11 2.02
N THR A 30 -11.50 -4.82 1.71
CA THR A 30 -12.68 -4.19 1.08
C THR A 30 -12.24 -3.57 -0.23
N PRO A 31 -12.32 -4.31 -1.36
CA PRO A 31 -12.02 -3.75 -2.67
C PRO A 31 -12.89 -2.51 -2.94
N PRO A 32 -12.29 -1.39 -3.39
CA PRO A 32 -13.04 -0.18 -3.65
C PRO A 32 -13.95 -0.29 -4.87
N GLN A 33 -15.03 0.49 -4.85
CA GLN A 33 -15.94 0.70 -5.98
C GLN A 33 -15.64 2.05 -6.65
N THR A 34 -16.38 2.38 -7.70
CA THR A 34 -16.33 3.69 -8.39
C THR A 34 -16.96 4.82 -7.55
N LYS A 35 -16.59 4.92 -6.28
CA LYS A 35 -17.04 5.95 -5.34
C LYS A 35 -16.04 6.17 -4.21
N THR A 36 -16.03 7.39 -3.69
CA THR A 36 -15.24 7.73 -2.50
C THR A 36 -15.80 6.98 -1.29
N GLN A 37 -15.00 6.12 -0.68
CA GLN A 37 -15.44 5.27 0.43
C GLN A 37 -14.28 4.87 1.32
N PHE A 38 -14.59 4.44 2.54
CA PHE A 38 -13.58 3.81 3.37
C PHE A 38 -13.37 2.35 2.99
N ILE A 39 -12.11 1.93 2.95
CA ILE A 39 -11.71 0.54 2.75
C ILE A 39 -11.01 -0.02 3.98
N LEU A 40 -11.05 -1.34 4.13
CA LEU A 40 -10.25 -2.06 5.11
C LEU A 40 -9.05 -2.69 4.42
N VAL A 41 -7.89 -2.54 5.04
CA VAL A 41 -6.63 -3.16 4.64
C VAL A 41 -6.04 -3.94 5.79
N SER A 42 -5.18 -4.92 5.48
CA SER A 42 -4.60 -5.80 6.47
C SER A 42 -3.17 -6.19 6.13
N TRP A 43 -2.34 -6.35 7.15
CA TRP A 43 -0.98 -6.87 7.01
C TRP A 43 -0.56 -7.65 8.24
N GLU A 44 0.49 -8.45 8.09
CA GLU A 44 1.15 -9.13 9.20
C GLU A 44 2.29 -8.28 9.74
N SER A 45 2.20 -7.91 11.02
CA SER A 45 3.24 -7.18 11.73
C SER A 45 3.88 -8.06 12.78
N GLY A 46 5.22 -8.16 12.78
CA GLY A 46 5.97 -8.87 13.81
C GLY A 46 6.07 -8.12 15.14
N TYR A 47 5.60 -6.87 15.17
CA TYR A 47 5.57 -6.01 16.36
C TYR A 47 4.20 -5.38 16.53
N LYS A 48 3.90 -4.95 17.75
CA LYS A 48 2.65 -4.27 18.06
C LYS A 48 2.69 -2.84 17.53
N VAL A 49 1.77 -2.51 16.63
CA VAL A 49 1.60 -1.12 16.17
C VAL A 49 0.85 -0.37 17.28
N LYS A 50 1.57 0.38 18.11
CA LYS A 50 1.01 1.12 19.25
C LYS A 50 1.38 2.60 19.11
N GLY A 51 0.39 3.45 18.89
CA GLY A 51 0.56 4.91 18.92
C GLY A 51 1.24 5.52 17.69
N ASP A 52 1.82 4.72 16.80
CA ASP A 52 2.36 5.21 15.54
C ASP A 52 1.24 5.70 14.62
N LYS A 53 1.33 6.95 14.19
CA LYS A 53 0.52 7.43 13.07
C LYS A 53 1.07 6.78 11.81
N LEU A 54 0.19 6.12 11.08
CA LEU A 54 0.48 5.50 9.80
C LEU A 54 -0.42 6.10 8.74
N TRP A 55 0.00 5.97 7.49
CA TRP A 55 -0.74 6.44 6.34
C TRP A 55 -0.88 5.34 5.32
N LEU A 56 -1.93 5.43 4.52
CA LEU A 56 -2.10 4.63 3.32
C LEU A 56 -1.81 5.52 2.13
N THR A 57 -0.72 5.21 1.44
CA THR A 57 -0.31 5.94 0.24
C THR A 57 -0.73 5.17 -0.99
N TYR A 58 -1.40 5.86 -1.91
CA TYR A 58 -1.83 5.34 -3.19
C TYR A 58 -0.96 5.87 -4.31
N ILE A 59 -0.50 4.97 -5.17
CA ILE A 59 0.14 5.27 -6.45
C ILE A 59 -0.84 4.81 -7.53
N ASN A 60 -1.48 5.76 -8.21
CA ASN A 60 -2.40 5.48 -9.30
C ASN A 60 -1.85 6.11 -10.58
N GLN A 61 -1.46 5.26 -11.53
CA GLN A 61 -0.89 5.68 -12.82
C GLN A 61 0.35 6.57 -12.64
N LEU A 62 0.48 7.65 -13.43
CA LEU A 62 1.58 8.63 -13.36
C LEU A 62 1.24 9.85 -12.47
N ASN A 63 0.18 9.75 -11.66
CA ASN A 63 -0.21 10.85 -10.78
C ASN A 63 0.71 10.94 -9.56
N VAL A 64 0.76 12.12 -8.96
CA VAL A 64 1.43 12.34 -7.66
C VAL A 64 0.81 11.39 -6.62
N PRO A 65 1.59 10.69 -5.80
CA PRO A 65 1.06 9.79 -4.79
C PRO A 65 0.10 10.50 -3.81
N ILE A 66 -1.01 9.84 -3.50
CA ILE A 66 -2.07 10.36 -2.63
C ILE A 66 -1.93 9.72 -1.26
N VAL A 67 -1.97 10.51 -0.19
CA VAL A 67 -1.74 10.04 1.18
C VAL A 67 -3.01 10.22 2.02
N GLU A 68 -3.49 9.12 2.59
CA GLU A 68 -4.68 9.10 3.43
C GLU A 68 -4.35 8.59 4.84
N GLU A 69 -5.03 9.11 5.85
CA GLU A 69 -4.83 8.68 7.24
C GLU A 69 -5.25 7.22 7.42
N LEU A 70 -4.37 6.40 8.02
CA LEU A 70 -4.65 4.99 8.29
C LEU A 70 -5.02 4.78 9.75
N LYS A 71 -6.28 4.41 10.00
CA LYS A 71 -6.84 4.21 11.34
C LYS A 71 -6.86 2.73 11.69
N ILE A 72 -6.08 2.34 12.69
CA ILE A 72 -6.03 0.95 13.15
C ILE A 72 -7.35 0.58 13.83
N VAL A 73 -8.02 -0.44 13.32
CA VAL A 73 -9.30 -0.95 13.83
C VAL A 73 -9.08 -2.15 14.73
N LEU A 74 -8.11 -3.00 14.40
CA LEU A 74 -7.72 -4.17 15.18
C LEU A 74 -6.22 -4.38 15.08
N SER A 75 -5.57 -4.60 16.22
CA SER A 75 -4.17 -5.05 16.28
C SER A 75 -4.05 -6.11 17.38
N LYS A 76 -3.88 -7.37 16.98
CA LYS A 76 -3.59 -8.48 17.91
C LYS A 76 -2.09 -8.73 17.94
N ASP A 77 -1.53 -8.79 19.15
CA ASP A 77 -0.09 -8.87 19.47
C ASP A 77 0.72 -9.70 18.46
N GLY A 78 1.29 -9.03 17.46
CA GLY A 78 2.25 -9.62 16.52
C GLY A 78 1.69 -10.58 15.47
N LYS A 79 0.38 -10.53 15.14
CA LYS A 79 -0.20 -11.42 14.11
C LYS A 79 -0.77 -10.66 12.93
N LYS A 80 -1.89 -9.98 13.13
CA LYS A 80 -2.65 -9.35 12.04
C LYS A 80 -3.12 -7.98 12.50
N VAL A 81 -2.84 -6.99 11.68
CA VAL A 81 -3.35 -5.63 11.85
C VAL A 81 -4.41 -5.40 10.79
N ILE A 82 -5.55 -4.85 11.20
CA ILE A 82 -6.60 -4.38 10.30
C ILE A 82 -6.75 -2.89 10.52
N ALA A 83 -6.73 -2.13 9.44
CA ALA A 83 -6.88 -0.69 9.48
C ALA A 83 -7.84 -0.21 8.40
N LYS A 84 -8.34 1.01 8.59
CA LYS A 84 -9.34 1.68 7.77
C LYS A 84 -8.73 2.98 7.22
N ALA A 85 -8.89 3.22 5.93
CA ALA A 85 -8.48 4.46 5.27
C ALA A 85 -9.51 4.86 4.22
N LEU A 86 -9.53 6.14 3.85
CA LEU A 86 -10.37 6.66 2.77
C LEU A 86 -9.75 6.28 1.43
N PHE A 87 -10.57 5.83 0.48
CA PHE A 87 -10.20 5.68 -0.92
C PHE A 87 -10.85 6.83 -1.72
N PRO A 88 -10.09 7.86 -2.14
CA PRO A 88 -10.61 9.12 -2.67
C PRO A 88 -10.88 9.04 -4.18
N TYR A 89 -11.88 8.25 -4.57
CA TYR A 89 -12.14 7.92 -5.97
C TYR A 89 -12.45 9.13 -6.85
N HIS A 90 -13.39 9.99 -6.46
CA HIS A 90 -13.87 11.06 -7.33
C HIS A 90 -12.87 12.22 -7.43
N GLU A 91 -12.23 12.53 -6.30
CA GLU A 91 -11.30 13.66 -6.18
C GLU A 91 -10.05 13.45 -7.05
N ASN A 92 -9.66 12.19 -7.28
CA ASN A 92 -8.42 11.83 -7.98
C ASN A 92 -8.63 10.90 -9.19
N LEU A 93 -9.89 10.63 -9.58
CA LEU A 93 -10.26 9.72 -10.67
C LEU A 93 -9.55 8.36 -10.57
N MET A 94 -9.63 7.73 -9.40
CA MET A 94 -8.88 6.52 -9.02
C MET A 94 -9.34 5.27 -9.80
N THR A 95 -8.98 5.22 -11.09
CA THR A 95 -9.40 4.21 -12.06
C THR A 95 -8.23 3.34 -12.50
N GLY A 96 -8.53 2.13 -12.95
CA GLY A 96 -7.55 1.14 -13.35
C GLY A 96 -6.74 0.63 -12.15
N LEU A 97 -5.43 0.46 -12.35
CA LEU A 97 -4.52 -0.06 -11.33
C LEU A 97 -4.10 1.02 -10.34
N THR A 98 -4.31 0.74 -9.06
CA THR A 98 -3.74 1.48 -7.94
C THR A 98 -2.90 0.55 -7.08
N ILE A 99 -1.68 0.99 -6.75
CA ILE A 99 -0.82 0.35 -5.76
C ILE A 99 -0.99 1.07 -4.43
N ALA A 100 -1.31 0.34 -3.37
CA ALA A 100 -1.41 0.86 -2.02
C ALA A 100 -0.22 0.39 -1.17
N ALA A 101 0.32 1.29 -0.36
CA ALA A 101 1.40 1.02 0.56
C ALA A 101 1.11 1.67 1.92
N VAL A 102 1.40 0.96 3.01
CA VAL A 102 1.40 1.53 4.35
C VAL A 102 2.71 2.26 4.55
N THR A 103 2.66 3.55 4.83
CA THR A 103 3.84 4.40 5.00
C THR A 103 3.86 5.05 6.39
N LYS A 104 5.06 5.46 6.82
CA LYS A 104 5.32 6.13 8.10
C LYS A 104 5.39 7.67 8.01
N SER A 105 5.10 8.24 6.84
CA SER A 105 5.13 9.69 6.61
C SER A 105 3.82 10.18 6.00
N VAL A 106 3.42 11.39 6.38
CA VAL A 106 2.23 12.08 5.84
C VAL A 106 2.43 12.59 4.41
N GLY A 107 3.64 12.48 3.87
CA GLY A 107 3.99 13.09 2.59
C GLY A 107 4.00 14.64 2.67
N PRO A 108 3.71 15.34 1.56
CA PRO A 108 3.48 14.81 0.21
C PRO A 108 4.73 14.10 -0.33
N PHE A 109 4.54 13.16 -1.25
CA PHE A 109 5.64 12.50 -1.94
C PHE A 109 5.80 13.10 -3.34
N ALA A 110 7.02 13.45 -3.73
CA ALA A 110 7.28 13.97 -5.07
C ALA A 110 7.33 12.86 -6.12
N SER A 111 7.69 11.64 -5.70
CA SER A 111 7.85 10.50 -6.58
C SER A 111 7.51 9.17 -5.89
N VAL A 112 7.36 8.11 -6.70
CA VAL A 112 7.21 6.73 -6.20
C VAL A 112 8.41 6.28 -5.36
N ASN A 113 9.62 6.74 -5.70
CA ASN A 113 10.83 6.38 -4.94
C ASN A 113 10.75 6.92 -3.50
N ASP A 114 10.19 8.11 -3.30
CA ASP A 114 10.00 8.69 -1.96
C ASP A 114 8.99 7.88 -1.15
N VAL A 115 7.93 7.36 -1.80
CA VAL A 115 6.99 6.42 -1.16
C VAL A 115 7.71 5.15 -0.72
N THR A 116 8.59 4.60 -1.55
CA THR A 116 9.34 3.37 -1.25
C THR A 116 10.22 3.53 0.00
N GLN A 117 10.89 4.66 0.18
CA GLN A 117 11.74 4.91 1.36
C GLN A 117 10.93 4.96 2.67
N GLU A 118 9.66 5.33 2.59
CA GLU A 118 8.76 5.45 3.73
C GLU A 118 7.80 4.27 3.89
N THR A 119 7.86 3.27 2.99
CA THR A 119 6.99 2.09 2.99
C THR A 119 7.37 1.10 4.08
N LEU A 120 6.37 0.63 4.81
CA LEU A 120 6.48 -0.46 5.78
C LEU A 120 5.87 -1.76 5.23
N PHE A 121 4.73 -1.66 4.55
CA PHE A 121 3.98 -2.80 4.02
C PHE A 121 3.38 -2.47 2.66
N GLY A 122 3.49 -3.40 1.72
CA GLY A 122 3.01 -3.26 0.35
C GLY A 122 3.67 -4.29 -0.59
N PRO A 123 3.25 -4.35 -1.87
CA PRO A 123 2.11 -3.63 -2.42
C PRO A 123 0.78 -4.30 -2.04
N GLY A 124 -0.26 -3.48 -1.88
CA GLY A 124 -1.64 -3.90 -2.00
C GLY A 124 -2.18 -3.48 -3.37
N LEU A 125 -2.78 -4.40 -4.11
CA LEU A 125 -3.23 -4.13 -5.47
C LEU A 125 -4.74 -3.88 -5.49
N ILE A 126 -5.12 -2.78 -6.11
CA ILE A 126 -6.50 -2.35 -6.28
C ILE A 126 -6.76 -2.16 -7.78
N ILE A 127 -7.84 -2.76 -8.28
CA ILE A 127 -8.30 -2.60 -9.67
C ILE A 127 -9.74 -2.08 -9.62
N VAL A 128 -9.99 -0.89 -10.19
CA VAL A 128 -11.33 -0.30 -10.31
C VAL A 128 -11.64 -0.02 -11.77
N ASN A 129 -12.76 -0.55 -12.26
CA ASN A 129 -13.19 -0.50 -13.67
C ASN A 129 -14.63 -0.01 -13.79
#